data_AF-A0A1U7PR51-F1
#
_entry.id   AF-A0A1U7PR51-F1
#
_cell.length_a   1.000
_cell.length_b   1.000
_cell.length_c   1.000
_cell.angle_alpha   90.00
_cell.angle_beta   90.00
_cell.angle_gamma   90.00
#
_symmetry.space_group_name_H-M   'P 1'
#
loop_
_entity.id
_entity.type
_entity.pdbx_description
1 polymer ?
#
loop_
_entity_poly.entity_id
_entity_poly.type
_entity_poly.pdbx_seq_one_letter_code
_entity_poly.pdbx_strand_id
1 'polypeptide(L)' 'MSRLYPFICNMWIMGKDEEYVNAALAKGYITEKERDAILVTPKLR' A
#
# COMPACT_ATOMS: atom_id res chain seq x y z
N MET A 1 9.85 4.82 8.01
CA MET A 1 8.90 4.66 6.90
C MET A 1 9.65 4.31 5.65
N SER A 2 9.16 3.36 4.89
CA SER A 2 9.74 2.90 3.64
C SER A 2 9.61 3.97 2.57
N ARG A 3 10.64 4.12 1.73
CA ARG A 3 10.71 5.17 0.70
C ARG A 3 9.52 5.13 -0.28
N LEU A 4 9.00 3.93 -0.55
CA LEU A 4 7.91 3.69 -1.49
C LEU A 4 6.52 3.67 -0.84
N TYR A 5 6.43 3.73 0.49
CA TYR A 5 5.16 3.76 1.22
C TYR A 5 4.14 4.79 0.69
N PRO A 6 4.48 6.10 0.58
CA PRO A 6 3.53 7.10 0.10
C PRO A 6 3.10 6.86 -1.36
N PHE A 7 3.97 6.26 -2.18
CA PHE A 7 3.63 5.91 -3.56
C PHE A 7 2.62 4.76 -3.63
N ILE A 8 2.83 3.69 -2.88
CA ILE A 8 1.90 2.54 -2.83
C ILE A 8 0.56 2.95 -2.20
N CYS A 9 0.59 3.79 -1.17
CA CYS A 9 -0.62 4.34 -0.54
C CYS A 9 -1.44 5.18 -1.54
N ASN A 10 -0.80 6.06 -2.31
CA ASN A 10 -1.48 6.82 -3.36
C ASN A 10 -2.09 5.91 -4.43
N MET A 11 -1.38 4.85 -4.85
CA MET A 11 -1.91 3.87 -5.80
C MET A 11 -3.16 3.16 -5.25
N TRP A 12 -3.15 2.78 -3.97
CA TRP A 12 -4.31 2.21 -3.30
C TRP A 12 -5.50 3.19 -3.28
N ILE A 13 -5.26 4.45 -2.90
CA ILE A 13 -6.29 5.49 -2.88
C ILE A 13 -6.89 5.71 -4.28
N MET A 14 -6.08 5.64 -5.34
CA MET A 14 -6.53 5.74 -6.74
C MET A 14 -7.32 4.52 -7.25
N GLY A 15 -7.53 3.49 -6.42
CA GLY A 15 -8.36 2.34 -6.76
C GLY A 15 -7.61 1.04 -7.03
N LYS A 16 -6.30 0.96 -6.78
CA LYS A 16 -5.57 -0.32 -6.90
C LYS A 16 -6.03 -1.34 -5.87
N ASP A 17 -5.86 -2.61 -6.20
CA ASP A 17 -6.33 -3.74 -5.40
C ASP A 17 -5.37 -4.16 -4.29
N GLU A 18 -5.88 -4.97 -3.37
CA GLU A 18 -5.12 -5.45 -2.21
C GLU A 18 -3.94 -6.34 -2.62
N GLU A 19 -4.08 -7.10 -3.72
CA GLU A 19 -2.99 -7.88 -4.30
C GLU A 19 -1.77 -7.02 -4.66
N TYR A 20 -1.99 -5.78 -5.11
CA TYR A 20 -0.89 -4.86 -5.43
C TYR A 20 -0.11 -4.45 -4.17
N VAL A 21 -0.83 -4.19 -3.07
CA VAL A 21 -0.21 -3.83 -1.78
C VAL A 21 0.54 -5.04 -1.20
N ASN A 22 -0.03 -6.24 -1.29
CA ASN A 22 0.62 -7.48 -0.87
C ASN A 22 1.86 -7.81 -1.72
N ALA A 23 1.82 -7.55 -3.03
CA ALA A 23 2.99 -7.69 -3.90
C ALA A 23 4.10 -6.69 -3.54
N ALA A 24 3.75 -5.47 -3.11
CA ALA A 24 4.73 -4.49 -2.64
C ALA A 24 5.40 -4.93 -1.32
N LEU A 25 4.65 -5.57 -0.43
CA LEU A 25 5.19 -6.20 0.78
C LEU A 25 6.14 -7.35 0.43
N ALA A 26 5.72 -8.27 -0.46
CA ALA A 26 6.54 -9.41 -0.87
C ALA A 26 7.87 -9.00 -1.53
N LYS A 27 7.89 -7.85 -2.22
CA LYS A 27 9.11 -7.25 -2.81
C LYS A 27 9.97 -6.48 -1.81
N GLY A 28 9.54 -6.34 -0.55
CA GLY A 28 10.24 -5.58 0.48
C GLY A 28 10.19 -4.06 0.29
N TYR A 29 9.25 -3.54 -0.50
CA TYR A 29 9.09 -2.10 -0.74
C TYR A 29 8.40 -1.37 0.41
N ILE A 30 7.60 -2.12 1.18
CA ILE A 30 6.91 -1.67 2.39
C ILE A 30 7.02 -2.76 3.46
N THR A 31 6.78 -2.38 4.71
CA THR A 31 6.71 -3.30 5.86
C THR A 31 5.29 -3.80 6.10
N GLU A 32 5.12 -4.86 6.89
CA GLU A 32 3.79 -5.38 7.25
C GLU A 32 2.90 -4.32 7.90
N LYS A 33 3.47 -3.52 8.81
CA LYS A 33 2.76 -2.39 9.45
C LYS A 33 2.26 -1.36 8.44
N GLU A 34 3.04 -1.12 7.40
CA GLU A 34 2.70 -0.18 6.33
C GLU A 34 1.66 -0.74 5.38
N ARG A 35 1.71 -2.04 5.05
CA ARG A 35 0.62 -2.73 4.34
C ARG A 35 -0.68 -2.57 5.10
N ASP A 36 -0.68 -2.86 6.40
CA ASP A 36 -1.90 -2.80 7.22
C ASP A 36 -2.47 -1.37 7.27
N ALA A 37 -1.60 -0.37 7.37
CA ALA A 37 -2.00 1.04 7.32
C ALA A 37 -2.62 1.42 5.95
N ILE A 38 -2.10 0.90 4.84
CA ILE A 38 -2.64 1.14 3.51
C ILE A 38 -4.02 0.48 3.36
N LEU A 39 -4.18 -0.77 3.78
CA LEU A 39 -5.44 -1.52 3.60
C LEU A 39 -6.62 -0.93 4.40
N VAL A 40 -6.36 -0.29 5.54
CA VAL A 40 -7.40 0.43 6.29
C VAL A 40 -7.69 1.83 5.75
N THR A 41 -6.83 2.36 4.87
CA THR A 41 -7.02 3.69 4.29
C THR A 41 -8.20 3.64 3.30
N PRO A 42 -9.21 4.51 3.41
CA PRO A 42 -10.33 4.52 2.47
C PRO A 42 -9.85 4.90 1.07
N LYS A 43 -10.36 4.20 0.05
CA LYS A 43 -10.10 4.55 -1.35
C LYS A 43 -10.90 5.79 -1.75
N LEU A 44 -10.39 6.53 -2.74
CA LEU A 44 -11.18 7.58 -3.37
C LEU A 44 -12.36 6.91 -4.07
N ARG A 45 -13.58 7.29 -3.71
CA ARG A 45 -14.82 6.76 -4.29
C ARG A 45 -15.19 7.53 -5.55
#